data_AF-A0A662JF34-F1
#
_entry.id   AF-A0A662JF34-F1
#
_cell.length_a   1.000
_cell.length_b   1.000
_cell.length_c   1.000
_cell.angle_alpha   90.00
_cell.angle_beta   90.00
_cell.angle_gamma   90.00
#
_symmetry.space_group_name_H-M   'P 1'
#
loop_
_entity.id
_entity.type
_entity.pdbx_description
1 polymer ?
#
loop_
_entity_poly.entity_id
_entity_poly.type
_entity_poly.pdbx_seq_one_letter_code
_entity_poly.pdbx_strand_id
1 'polypeptide(L)'
;MRSLVHEDLERLIKRSAWRLGLFKRRLIHVARRFGALSKRRDVTTISVRRLMEAFKDTAIEEEAYKEFMSNDVDLEGVKKLLSWIEEGSVKIVPIHTETPSPLTRRALERASRKTELIPPERMHKIIVESAKARLLNEVRYFTCTNCWEWYAAIRILDLDEHPSCPRCGSRALAPLDLDEHQLRRFIDKHGKVVSYSDRRLLRKALKAANLVERYGKPAAFVLAGRGVSPEDAEEILREVSVIGDKLAELVIDAERNALRRRFL
;
A
#
# COMPACT_ATOMS: atom_id res chain seq x y z
N MET A 1 4.50 -35.84 -13.93
CA MET A 1 4.16 -35.40 -15.30
C MET A 1 3.53 -36.52 -16.12
N ARG A 2 4.11 -37.72 -16.20
CA ARG A 2 3.46 -38.87 -16.86
C ARG A 2 2.11 -39.27 -16.24
N SER A 3 1.95 -39.09 -14.93
CA SER A 3 0.68 -39.32 -14.22
C SER A 3 -0.49 -38.45 -14.69
N LEU A 4 -0.23 -37.28 -15.29
CA LEU A 4 -1.26 -36.35 -15.74
C LEU A 4 -2.00 -36.84 -17.00
N VAL A 5 -1.44 -37.80 -17.72
CA VAL A 5 -2.05 -38.38 -18.93
C VAL A 5 -3.38 -39.08 -18.61
N HIS A 6 -3.46 -39.70 -17.43
CA HIS A 6 -4.64 -40.46 -17.01
C HIS A 6 -5.60 -39.65 -16.12
N GLU A 7 -5.31 -38.36 -15.91
CA GLU A 7 -6.17 -37.49 -15.12
C GLU A 7 -7.24 -36.83 -16.00
N ASP A 8 -8.40 -36.56 -15.38
CA ASP A 8 -9.43 -35.70 -15.98
C ASP A 8 -8.94 -34.24 -15.96
N LEU A 9 -8.28 -33.85 -17.05
CA LEU A 9 -7.71 -32.53 -17.26
C LEU A 9 -8.77 -31.43 -17.21
N GLU A 10 -9.97 -31.70 -17.72
CA GLU A 10 -11.05 -30.72 -17.73
C GLU A 10 -11.51 -30.42 -16.29
N ARG A 11 -11.68 -31.47 -15.48
CA ARG A 11 -12.01 -31.31 -14.05
C ARG A 11 -10.90 -30.63 -13.26
N LEU A 12 -9.63 -30.87 -13.59
CA LEU A 12 -8.48 -30.16 -13.00
C LEU A 12 -8.51 -28.67 -13.34
N ILE A 13 -8.75 -28.33 -14.61
CA ILE A 13 -8.85 -26.95 -15.08
C ILE A 13 -10.04 -26.27 -14.40
N LYS A 14 -11.21 -26.92 -14.33
CA LYS A 14 -12.40 -26.39 -13.65
C LYS A 14 -12.14 -26.00 -12.20
N ARG A 15 -11.48 -26.88 -11.43
CA ARG A 15 -11.12 -26.62 -10.03
C ARG A 15 -10.13 -25.46 -9.89
N SER A 16 -9.30 -25.24 -10.89
CA SER A 16 -8.21 -24.25 -10.85
C SER A 16 -8.60 -22.90 -11.46
N ALA A 17 -9.59 -22.89 -12.36
CA ALA A 17 -10.01 -21.72 -13.13
C ALA A 17 -10.31 -20.50 -12.25
N TRP A 18 -10.99 -20.72 -11.12
CA TRP A 18 -11.29 -19.70 -10.12
C TRP A 18 -10.08 -18.94 -9.57
N ARG A 19 -8.89 -19.55 -9.60
CA ARG A 19 -7.65 -18.91 -9.15
C ARG A 19 -6.99 -18.09 -10.26
N LEU A 20 -7.26 -18.41 -11.52
CA LEU A 20 -6.61 -17.81 -12.69
C LEU A 20 -7.15 -16.41 -12.97
N GLY A 21 -6.25 -15.44 -13.17
CA GLY A 21 -6.63 -14.05 -13.50
C GLY A 21 -7.41 -13.92 -14.81
N LEU A 22 -7.15 -14.80 -15.79
CA LEU A 22 -7.86 -14.82 -17.08
C LEU A 22 -9.33 -15.16 -16.91
N PHE A 23 -9.66 -16.21 -16.13
CA PHE A 23 -11.05 -16.57 -15.84
C PHE A 23 -11.77 -15.44 -15.09
N LYS A 24 -11.12 -14.80 -14.11
CA LYS A 24 -11.68 -13.63 -13.40
C LYS A 24 -12.04 -12.49 -14.36
N ARG A 25 -11.18 -12.25 -15.35
CA ARG A 25 -11.41 -11.26 -16.40
C ARG A 25 -12.62 -11.65 -17.27
N ARG A 26 -12.71 -12.91 -17.73
CA ARG A 26 -13.86 -13.40 -18.51
C ARG A 26 -15.17 -13.25 -17.74
N LEU A 27 -15.20 -13.64 -16.46
CA LEU A 27 -16.37 -13.51 -15.59
C LEU A 27 -16.88 -12.06 -15.51
N ILE A 28 -15.98 -11.08 -15.38
CA ILE A 28 -16.35 -9.66 -15.36
C ILE A 28 -16.93 -9.21 -16.72
N HIS A 29 -16.34 -9.65 -17.84
CA HIS A 29 -16.84 -9.31 -19.17
C HIS A 29 -18.23 -9.89 -19.43
N VAL A 30 -18.43 -11.16 -19.09
CA VAL A 30 -19.74 -11.82 -19.18
C VAL A 30 -20.75 -11.13 -18.26
N ALA A 31 -20.41 -10.86 -17.00
CA ALA A 31 -21.30 -10.16 -16.07
C ALA A 31 -21.73 -8.76 -16.58
N ARG A 32 -20.84 -8.06 -17.29
CA ARG A 32 -21.18 -6.78 -17.97
C ARG A 32 -22.09 -6.97 -19.17
N ARG A 33 -21.87 -8.02 -19.98
CA ARG A 33 -22.74 -8.37 -21.13
C ARG A 33 -24.15 -8.74 -20.67
N PHE A 34 -24.25 -9.44 -19.54
CA PHE A 34 -25.52 -9.80 -18.89
C PHE A 34 -26.19 -8.62 -18.16
N GLY A 35 -25.54 -7.45 -18.12
CA GLY A 35 -26.09 -6.26 -17.43
C GLY A 35 -25.99 -6.31 -15.90
N ALA A 36 -25.48 -7.41 -15.32
CA ALA A 36 -25.29 -7.56 -13.87
C ALA A 36 -24.25 -6.58 -13.31
N LEU A 37 -23.33 -6.09 -14.14
CA LEU A 37 -22.40 -5.01 -13.80
C LEU A 37 -22.63 -3.80 -14.71
N SER A 38 -22.92 -2.65 -14.11
CA SER A 38 -23.09 -1.39 -14.84
C SER A 38 -21.80 -0.97 -15.53
N LYS A 39 -21.88 -0.55 -16.80
CA LYS A 39 -20.74 -0.08 -17.61
C LYS A 39 -20.01 1.16 -17.03
N ARG A 40 -20.68 1.94 -16.16
CA ARG A 40 -20.19 3.23 -15.63
C ARG A 40 -19.77 3.23 -14.16
N ARG A 41 -20.09 2.19 -13.36
CA ARG A 41 -19.52 2.10 -12.00
C ARG A 41 -18.13 1.51 -12.12
N ASP A 42 -17.17 2.28 -11.64
CA ASP A 42 -15.82 1.79 -11.47
C ASP A 42 -15.89 0.48 -10.67
N VAL A 43 -15.36 -0.59 -11.26
CA VAL A 43 -15.14 -1.89 -10.59
C VAL A 43 -14.11 -1.74 -9.45
N THR A 44 -13.74 -0.50 -9.09
CA THR A 44 -12.80 -0.10 -8.05
C THR A 44 -13.38 -0.26 -6.65
N THR A 45 -14.71 -0.26 -6.48
CA THR A 45 -15.34 -0.31 -5.15
C THR A 45 -15.65 -1.72 -4.66
N ILE A 46 -15.72 -2.71 -5.55
CA ILE A 46 -16.07 -4.09 -5.20
C ILE A 46 -14.85 -4.98 -5.46
N SER A 47 -14.42 -5.71 -4.42
CA SER A 47 -13.32 -6.65 -4.59
C SER A 47 -13.69 -7.73 -5.62
N VAL A 48 -12.77 -8.01 -6.53
CA VAL A 48 -12.94 -9.06 -7.57
C VAL A 48 -13.36 -10.39 -6.93
N ARG A 49 -12.83 -10.70 -5.74
CA ARG A 49 -13.19 -11.89 -4.98
C ARG A 49 -14.68 -11.92 -4.59
N ARG A 50 -15.26 -10.80 -4.12
CA ARG A 50 -16.69 -10.72 -3.81
C ARG A 50 -17.56 -10.84 -5.05
N LEU A 51 -17.13 -10.25 -6.17
CA LEU A 51 -17.83 -10.41 -7.45
C LEU A 51 -17.84 -11.87 -7.91
N MET A 52 -16.69 -12.53 -7.80
CA MET A 52 -16.60 -13.95 -8.11
C MET A 52 -17.55 -14.77 -7.24
N GLU A 53 -17.52 -14.59 -5.91
CA GLU A 53 -18.43 -15.29 -4.99
C GLU A 53 -19.91 -15.02 -5.31
N ALA A 54 -20.27 -13.78 -5.69
CA ALA A 54 -21.64 -13.40 -6.04
C ALA A 54 -22.17 -14.04 -7.33
N PHE A 55 -21.28 -14.36 -8.28
CA PHE A 55 -21.65 -15.01 -9.55
C PHE A 55 -21.41 -16.51 -9.54
N LYS A 56 -21.00 -17.10 -8.42
CA LYS A 56 -20.82 -18.54 -8.30
C LYS A 56 -22.15 -19.27 -8.48
N ASP A 57 -22.13 -20.39 -9.19
CA ASP A 57 -23.27 -21.26 -9.47
C ASP A 57 -24.40 -20.50 -10.21
N THR A 58 -24.04 -19.46 -10.99
CA THR A 58 -24.97 -18.69 -11.83
C THR A 58 -24.72 -18.93 -13.33
N ALA A 59 -25.70 -18.58 -14.16
CA ALA A 59 -25.55 -18.58 -15.62
C ALA A 59 -24.36 -17.72 -16.11
N ILE A 60 -23.97 -16.69 -15.34
CA ILE A 60 -22.81 -15.84 -15.64
C ILE A 60 -21.50 -16.62 -15.46
N GLU A 61 -21.38 -17.44 -14.42
CA GLU A 61 -20.22 -18.32 -14.26
C GLU A 61 -20.17 -19.35 -15.38
N GLU A 62 -21.30 -20.01 -15.67
CA GLU A 62 -21.36 -21.07 -16.68
C GLU A 62 -20.90 -20.55 -18.05
N GLU A 63 -21.42 -19.40 -18.47
CA GLU A 63 -21.03 -18.75 -19.72
C GLU A 63 -19.56 -18.29 -19.70
N ALA A 64 -19.10 -17.72 -18.58
CA ALA A 64 -17.70 -17.32 -18.45
C ALA A 64 -16.74 -18.52 -18.51
N TYR A 65 -17.14 -19.67 -17.99
CA TYR A 65 -16.36 -20.90 -18.05
C TYR A 65 -16.32 -21.46 -19.47
N LYS A 66 -17.45 -21.46 -20.19
CA LYS A 66 -17.49 -21.83 -21.62
C LYS A 66 -16.59 -20.93 -22.45
N GLU A 67 -16.65 -19.60 -22.23
CA GLU A 67 -15.82 -18.64 -22.95
C GLU A 67 -14.32 -18.82 -22.63
N PHE A 68 -14.00 -19.08 -21.36
CA PHE A 68 -12.63 -19.38 -20.92
C PHE A 68 -12.08 -20.65 -21.55
N MET A 69 -12.85 -21.74 -21.54
CA MET A 69 -12.44 -23.02 -22.13
C MET A 69 -12.26 -22.95 -23.64
N SER A 70 -13.06 -22.14 -24.33
CA SER A 70 -13.00 -22.02 -25.80
C SER A 70 -11.95 -21.03 -26.29
N ASN A 71 -11.70 -19.94 -25.57
CA ASN A 71 -10.83 -18.86 -26.05
C ASN A 71 -9.47 -18.76 -25.36
N ASP A 72 -9.34 -19.27 -24.13
CA ASP A 72 -8.13 -19.10 -23.32
C ASP A 72 -7.41 -20.43 -23.02
N VAL A 73 -8.03 -21.58 -23.32
CA VAL A 73 -7.51 -22.92 -23.00
C VAL A 73 -7.44 -23.77 -24.26
N ASP A 74 -6.26 -24.34 -24.51
CA ASP A 74 -6.05 -25.35 -25.56
C ASP A 74 -5.94 -26.75 -24.93
N LEU A 75 -7.09 -27.36 -24.63
CA LEU A 75 -7.14 -28.66 -23.97
C LEU A 75 -6.59 -29.77 -24.87
N GLU A 76 -6.91 -29.73 -26.16
CA GLU A 76 -6.49 -30.74 -27.13
C GLU A 76 -4.99 -30.67 -27.40
N GLY A 77 -4.41 -29.47 -27.48
CA GLY A 77 -2.97 -29.28 -27.57
C GLY A 77 -2.23 -29.84 -26.35
N VAL A 78 -2.78 -29.66 -25.14
CA VAL A 78 -2.20 -30.25 -23.91
C VAL A 78 -2.29 -31.77 -23.93
N LYS A 79 -3.43 -32.36 -24.30
CA LYS A 79 -3.56 -33.82 -24.42
C LYS A 79 -2.54 -34.40 -25.40
N LYS A 80 -2.35 -33.75 -26.56
CA LYS A 80 -1.38 -34.15 -27.57
C LYS A 80 0.07 -34.05 -27.07
N LEU A 81 0.40 -32.99 -26.35
CA LEU A 81 1.72 -32.85 -25.73
C LEU A 81 1.98 -33.96 -24.70
N LEU A 82 0.98 -34.29 -23.89
CA LEU A 82 1.08 -35.35 -22.89
C LEU A 82 1.26 -36.73 -23.55
N SER A 83 0.56 -37.01 -24.65
CA SER A 83 0.75 -38.27 -25.40
C SER A 83 2.17 -38.36 -25.96
N TRP A 84 2.71 -37.28 -26.54
CA TRP A 84 4.10 -37.27 -27.02
C TRP A 84 5.14 -37.49 -25.90
N ILE A 85 4.86 -37.05 -24.68
CA ILE A 85 5.72 -37.29 -23.52
C ILE A 85 5.63 -38.75 -23.06
N GLU A 86 4.44 -39.35 -23.12
CA GLU A 86 4.20 -40.76 -22.78
C GLU A 86 4.87 -41.69 -23.80
N GLU A 87 4.67 -41.43 -25.08
CA GLU A 87 5.27 -42.15 -26.22
C GLU A 87 6.80 -41.98 -26.30
N GLY A 88 7.37 -41.01 -25.57
CA GLY A 88 8.81 -40.73 -25.58
C GLY A 88 9.29 -39.87 -26.77
N SER A 89 8.37 -39.43 -27.62
CA SER A 89 8.60 -38.48 -28.72
C SER A 89 9.10 -37.11 -28.23
N VAL A 90 8.71 -36.71 -27.02
CA VAL A 90 9.21 -35.51 -26.32
C VAL A 90 9.95 -35.93 -25.05
N LYS A 91 11.22 -35.52 -24.94
CA LYS A 91 12.05 -35.76 -23.74
C LYS A 91 12.04 -34.53 -22.84
N ILE A 92 11.89 -34.76 -21.54
CA ILE A 92 11.99 -33.74 -20.50
C ILE A 92 13.38 -33.86 -19.87
N VAL A 93 14.18 -32.79 -19.95
CA VAL A 93 15.53 -32.75 -19.38
C VAL A 93 15.59 -31.69 -18.29
N PRO A 94 15.80 -32.06 -17.02
CA PRO A 94 15.98 -31.09 -15.95
C PRO A 94 17.37 -30.43 -16.07
N ILE A 95 17.39 -29.10 -16.08
CA ILE A 95 18.63 -28.31 -16.12
C ILE A 95 18.71 -27.52 -14.82
N HIS A 96 19.81 -27.68 -14.08
CA HIS A 96 20.08 -26.97 -12.84
C HIS A 96 21.14 -25.91 -13.10
N THR A 97 20.85 -24.66 -12.74
CA THR A 97 21.74 -23.52 -12.94
C THR A 97 21.72 -22.62 -11.71
N GLU A 98 22.87 -22.11 -11.28
CA GLU A 98 22.96 -21.16 -10.17
C GLU A 98 22.32 -19.81 -10.51
N THR A 99 22.41 -19.39 -11.79
CA THR A 99 21.79 -18.15 -12.29
C THR A 99 20.72 -18.45 -13.34
N PRO A 100 19.60 -17.69 -13.39
CA PRO A 100 18.56 -17.90 -14.40
C PRO A 100 19.09 -17.77 -15.84
N SER A 101 18.73 -18.73 -16.70
CA SER A 101 18.99 -18.65 -18.15
C SER A 101 18.35 -17.38 -18.77
N PRO A 102 18.78 -16.91 -19.95
CA PRO A 102 18.14 -15.77 -20.62
C PRO A 102 16.62 -15.91 -20.80
N LEU A 103 16.15 -17.13 -21.09
CA LEU A 103 14.72 -17.42 -21.22
C LEU A 103 14.02 -17.37 -19.85
N THR A 104 14.63 -17.99 -18.84
CA THR A 104 14.11 -18.01 -17.46
C THR A 104 14.07 -16.59 -16.87
N ARG A 105 15.10 -15.76 -17.12
CA ARG A 105 15.17 -14.38 -16.66
C ARG A 105 13.98 -13.57 -17.19
N ARG A 106 13.70 -13.64 -18.49
CA ARG A 106 12.54 -12.98 -19.10
C ARG A 106 11.21 -13.51 -18.55
N ALA A 107 11.12 -14.80 -18.26
CA ALA A 107 9.92 -15.40 -17.65
C ALA A 107 9.73 -14.92 -16.20
N LEU A 108 10.80 -14.83 -15.41
CA LEU A 108 10.79 -14.31 -14.04
C LEU A 108 10.45 -12.83 -13.98
N GLU A 109 10.98 -12.01 -14.90
CA GLU A 109 10.63 -10.60 -15.05
C GLU A 109 9.16 -10.39 -15.42
N ARG A 110 8.56 -11.32 -16.19
CA ARG A 110 7.12 -11.31 -16.47
C ARG A 110 6.29 -11.84 -15.31
N ALA A 111 6.74 -12.89 -14.63
CA ALA A 111 6.03 -13.47 -13.49
C ALA A 111 6.02 -12.52 -12.28
N SER A 112 7.08 -11.72 -12.11
CA SER A 112 7.13 -10.65 -11.10
C SER A 112 6.13 -9.52 -11.43
N ARG A 113 5.82 -9.30 -12.71
CA ARG A 113 4.67 -8.51 -13.17
C ARG A 113 3.40 -9.35 -13.08
N LYS A 114 3.00 -9.67 -11.84
CA LYS A 114 1.79 -10.45 -11.55
C LYS A 114 0.62 -10.03 -12.44
N THR A 115 -0.02 -11.00 -13.08
CA THR A 115 -1.33 -10.93 -13.74
C THR A 115 -2.47 -10.68 -12.75
N GLU A 116 -2.27 -9.79 -11.78
CA GLU A 116 -3.32 -9.24 -10.95
C GLU A 116 -4.05 -8.15 -11.75
N LEU A 117 -5.37 -8.04 -11.58
CA LEU A 117 -6.25 -7.09 -12.27
C LEU A 117 -5.88 -5.61 -12.02
N ILE A 118 -4.87 -5.35 -11.18
CA ILE A 118 -4.29 -4.04 -10.89
C ILE A 118 -2.79 -4.14 -11.25
N PRO A 119 -2.34 -3.46 -12.31
CA PRO A 119 -0.91 -3.34 -12.62
C PRO A 119 -0.12 -2.89 -11.38
N PRO A 120 1.10 -3.41 -11.13
CA PRO A 120 1.92 -3.05 -9.96
C PRO A 120 2.05 -1.53 -9.75
N GLU A 121 2.10 -0.78 -10.84
CA GLU A 121 2.18 0.68 -10.86
C GLU A 121 0.92 1.33 -10.25
N ARG A 122 -0.26 0.73 -10.50
CA ARG A 122 -1.53 1.18 -9.89
C ARG A 122 -1.62 0.80 -8.41
N MET A 123 -1.08 -0.36 -8.02
CA MET A 123 -1.05 -0.76 -6.61
C MET A 123 -0.17 0.17 -5.79
N HIS A 124 1.02 0.50 -6.31
CA HIS A 124 1.92 1.47 -5.69
C HIS A 124 1.23 2.83 -5.51
N LYS A 125 0.60 3.34 -6.58
CA LYS A 125 -0.14 4.61 -6.52
C LYS A 125 -1.24 4.59 -5.47
N ILE A 126 -2.02 3.50 -5.35
CA ILE A 126 -3.07 3.38 -4.33
C ILE A 126 -2.49 3.45 -2.92
N ILE A 127 -1.35 2.80 -2.66
CA ILE A 127 -0.69 2.81 -1.36
C ILE A 127 -0.24 4.24 -1.01
N VAL A 128 0.40 4.93 -1.96
CA VAL A 128 0.88 6.30 -1.78
C VAL A 128 -0.29 7.28 -1.55
N GLU A 129 -1.34 7.21 -2.37
CA GLU A 129 -2.53 8.07 -2.21
C GLU A 129 -3.24 7.82 -0.87
N SER A 130 -3.37 6.55 -0.46
CA SER A 130 -3.95 6.18 0.84
C SER A 130 -3.11 6.73 2.00
N ALA A 131 -1.79 6.64 1.91
CA ALA A 131 -0.89 7.21 2.91
C ALA A 131 -0.99 8.73 2.98
N LYS A 132 -0.99 9.44 1.85
CA LYS A 132 -1.20 10.90 1.81
C LYS A 132 -2.52 11.30 2.46
N ALA A 133 -3.61 10.63 2.08
CA ALA A 133 -4.94 10.90 2.64
C ALA A 133 -4.96 10.69 4.16
N ARG A 134 -4.32 9.63 4.66
CA ARG A 134 -4.17 9.39 6.11
C ARG A 134 -3.35 10.47 6.80
N LEU A 135 -2.16 10.79 6.28
CA LEU A 135 -1.24 11.75 6.90
C LEU A 135 -1.83 13.17 6.92
N LEU A 136 -2.52 13.58 5.85
CA LEU A 136 -3.21 14.87 5.79
C LEU A 136 -4.43 14.93 6.73
N ASN A 137 -5.16 13.82 6.91
CA ASN A 137 -6.30 13.78 7.82
C ASN A 137 -5.94 13.48 9.28
N GLU A 138 -4.66 13.26 9.59
CA GLU A 138 -4.21 13.11 10.97
C GLU A 138 -4.46 14.42 11.74
N VAL A 139 -5.00 14.30 12.94
CA VAL A 139 -5.16 15.42 13.88
C VAL A 139 -4.07 15.33 14.93
N ARG A 140 -3.30 16.41 15.09
CA ARG A 140 -2.26 16.52 16.12
C ARG A 140 -2.48 17.76 16.97
N TYR A 141 -2.03 17.70 18.21
CA TYR A 141 -1.95 18.89 19.04
C TYR A 141 -0.70 19.67 18.69
N PHE A 142 -0.88 20.90 18.25
CA PHE A 142 0.20 21.85 18.06
C PHE A 142 0.37 22.67 19.34
N THR A 143 1.61 22.89 19.76
CA THR A 143 1.94 23.79 20.87
C THR A 143 3.07 24.73 20.47
N CYS A 144 3.00 25.99 20.92
CA CYS A 144 4.07 26.95 20.67
C CYS A 144 5.23 26.74 21.65
N THR A 145 6.41 26.40 21.13
CA THR A 145 7.60 26.19 21.96
C THR A 145 8.35 27.48 22.31
N ASN A 146 7.89 28.63 21.81
CA ASN A 146 8.41 29.95 22.15
C ASN A 146 7.72 30.53 23.39
N CYS A 147 6.39 30.69 23.35
CA CYS A 147 5.65 31.25 24.49
C CYS A 147 5.04 30.19 25.42
N TRP A 148 4.84 28.96 24.97
CA TRP A 148 4.15 27.90 25.74
C TRP A 148 2.73 28.26 26.19
N GLU A 149 2.10 29.27 25.60
CA GLU A 149 0.76 29.77 26.01
C GLU A 149 -0.34 29.44 25.01
N TRP A 150 0.00 28.73 23.93
CA TRP A 150 -0.96 28.36 22.90
C TRP A 150 -0.83 26.89 22.52
N TYR A 151 -1.99 26.25 22.40
CA TYR A 151 -2.13 24.95 21.76
C TYR A 151 -3.48 24.80 21.08
N ALA A 152 -3.54 23.94 20.07
CA ALA A 152 -4.77 23.57 19.39
C ALA A 152 -4.66 22.19 18.75
N ALA A 153 -5.76 21.44 18.71
CA ALA A 153 -5.88 20.27 17.85
C ALA A 153 -6.15 20.72 16.42
N ILE A 154 -5.24 20.41 15.49
CA ILE A 154 -5.34 20.83 14.10
C ILE A 154 -5.12 19.61 13.22
N ARG A 155 -5.97 19.45 12.21
CA ARG A 155 -5.78 18.48 11.15
C ARG A 155 -4.69 18.97 10.22
N ILE A 156 -3.72 18.12 9.85
CA ILE A 156 -2.59 18.54 9.01
C ILE A 156 -3.05 19.21 7.72
N LEU A 157 -4.13 18.73 7.10
CA LEU A 157 -4.72 19.32 5.90
C LEU A 157 -5.09 20.80 6.05
N ASP A 158 -5.59 21.18 7.23
CA ASP A 158 -6.09 22.52 7.55
C ASP A 158 -4.98 23.47 8.05
N LEU A 159 -3.75 22.96 8.18
CA LEU A 159 -2.61 23.77 8.58
C LEU A 159 -2.18 24.68 7.41
N ASP A 160 -1.88 25.94 7.71
CA ASP A 160 -1.26 26.86 6.75
C ASP A 160 0.12 26.33 6.32
N GLU A 161 0.59 26.73 5.12
CA GLU A 161 1.91 26.31 4.62
C GLU A 161 3.05 26.70 5.58
N HIS A 162 2.96 27.88 6.19
CA HIS A 162 3.87 28.35 7.23
C HIS A 162 3.08 28.81 8.46
N PRO A 163 2.71 27.88 9.36
CA PRO A 163 1.84 28.21 10.48
C PRO A 163 2.60 29.03 11.54
N SER A 164 1.89 29.95 12.18
CA SER A 164 2.43 30.80 13.24
C SER A 164 1.52 30.81 14.46
N CYS A 165 2.13 30.96 15.64
CA CYS A 165 1.43 31.07 16.90
C CYS A 165 0.55 32.34 16.91
N PRO A 166 -0.76 32.24 17.15
CA PRO A 166 -1.64 33.42 17.20
C PRO A 166 -1.43 34.28 18.45
N ARG A 167 -0.69 33.80 19.46
CA ARG A 167 -0.36 34.57 20.67
C ARG A 167 0.90 35.42 20.53
N CYS A 168 1.98 34.88 19.94
CA CYS A 168 3.28 35.55 19.88
C CYS A 168 3.88 35.69 18.47
N GLY A 169 3.22 35.20 17.43
CA GLY A 169 3.69 35.26 16.05
C GLY A 169 4.83 34.28 15.69
N SER A 170 5.39 33.56 16.66
CA SER A 170 6.47 32.59 16.41
C SER A 170 6.01 31.41 15.54
N ARG A 171 6.87 30.94 14.64
CA ARG A 171 6.66 29.74 13.82
C ARG A 171 7.13 28.44 14.48
N ALA A 172 7.67 28.52 15.69
CA ALA A 172 8.19 27.38 16.45
C ALA A 172 7.05 26.54 17.06
N LEU A 173 6.25 25.90 16.21
CA LEU A 173 5.09 25.09 16.57
C LEU A 173 5.42 23.59 16.52
N ALA A 174 5.24 22.88 17.63
CA ALA A 174 5.49 21.45 17.71
C ALA A 174 4.19 20.64 17.53
N PRO A 175 4.05 19.80 16.48
CA PRO A 175 3.02 18.78 16.42
C PRO A 175 3.38 17.63 17.36
N LEU A 176 2.51 17.34 18.31
CA LEU A 176 2.70 16.30 19.32
C LEU A 176 1.64 15.20 19.19
N ASP A 177 2.09 13.95 19.32
CA ASP A 177 1.24 12.77 19.44
C ASP A 177 0.92 12.52 20.91
N LEU A 178 0.05 13.37 21.47
CA LEU A 178 -0.39 13.36 22.86
C LEU A 178 -1.90 13.55 22.91
N ASP A 179 -2.54 13.04 23.95
CA ASP A 179 -3.91 13.45 24.27
C ASP A 179 -3.96 14.83 24.95
N GLU A 180 -5.16 15.39 25.10
CA GLU A 180 -5.33 16.73 25.68
C GLU A 180 -4.83 16.81 27.13
N HIS A 181 -5.05 15.77 27.94
CA HIS A 181 -4.64 15.76 29.34
C HIS A 181 -3.11 15.73 29.47
N GLN A 182 -2.44 14.91 28.66
CA GLN A 182 -0.99 14.83 28.58
C GLN A 182 -0.39 16.16 28.11
N LEU A 183 -1.00 16.79 27.11
CA LEU A 183 -0.57 18.08 26.59
C LEU A 183 -0.69 19.18 27.64
N ARG A 184 -1.86 19.31 28.30
CA ARG A 184 -2.05 20.31 29.37
C ARG A 184 -1.01 20.16 30.47
N ARG A 185 -0.79 18.93 30.96
CA ARG A 185 0.27 18.66 31.97
C ARG A 185 1.67 19.02 31.49
N PHE A 186 1.92 18.96 30.18
CA PHE A 186 3.20 19.34 29.60
C PHE A 186 3.34 20.86 29.45
N ILE A 187 2.26 21.54 29.05
CA ILE A 187 2.20 22.99 28.87
C ILE A 187 2.21 23.75 30.20
N ASP A 188 1.49 23.27 31.23
CA ASP A 188 1.44 23.88 32.56
C ASP A 188 2.82 24.01 33.21
N LYS A 189 3.77 23.20 32.75
CA LYS A 189 5.17 23.26 33.20
C LYS A 189 5.93 24.42 32.56
N HIS A 190 5.39 25.12 31.56
CA HIS A 190 6.02 26.25 30.84
C HIS A 190 7.48 25.97 30.45
N GLY A 191 7.77 24.78 29.91
CA GLY A 191 9.13 24.36 29.57
C GLY A 191 10.05 24.06 30.76
N LYS A 192 9.57 24.14 32.01
CA LYS A 192 10.31 23.78 33.24
C LYS A 192 10.20 22.29 33.50
N VAL A 193 11.31 21.60 33.29
CA VAL A 193 11.31 20.14 33.25
C VAL A 193 11.73 19.52 34.58
N VAL A 194 10.87 18.69 35.16
CA VAL A 194 11.10 18.07 36.48
C VAL A 194 11.52 16.59 36.38
N SER A 195 11.04 15.84 35.38
CA SER A 195 11.33 14.40 35.23
C SER A 195 12.11 14.05 33.95
N TYR A 196 12.72 12.85 33.91
CA TYR A 196 13.46 12.35 32.74
C TYR A 196 12.56 12.20 31.49
N SER A 197 11.33 11.72 31.67
CA SER A 197 10.33 11.59 30.59
C SER A 197 9.95 12.97 30.04
N ASP A 198 9.75 13.97 30.90
CA ASP A 198 9.47 15.34 30.48
C ASP A 198 10.67 15.93 29.69
N ARG A 199 11.93 15.60 30.07
CA ARG A 199 13.13 16.07 29.33
C ARG A 199 13.21 15.50 27.93
N ARG A 200 12.75 14.26 27.75
CA ARG A 200 12.70 13.62 26.44
C ARG A 200 11.60 14.22 25.58
N LEU A 201 10.43 14.47 26.16
CA LEU A 201 9.31 15.09 25.46
C LEU A 201 9.63 16.54 25.07
N LEU A 202 10.23 17.33 25.96
CA LEU A 202 10.68 18.69 25.64
C LEU A 202 11.68 18.70 24.49
N ARG A 203 12.69 17.83 24.51
CA ARG A 203 13.65 17.72 23.41
C ARG A 203 12.96 17.37 22.08
N LYS A 204 12.01 16.44 22.10
CA LYS A 204 11.23 16.10 20.90
C LYS A 204 10.41 17.28 20.40
N ALA A 205 9.72 17.99 21.30
CA ALA A 205 8.90 19.16 20.96
C ALA A 205 9.75 20.26 20.33
N LEU A 206 10.90 20.60 20.92
CA LEU A 206 11.81 21.62 20.39
C LEU A 206 12.35 21.25 19.00
N LYS A 207 12.74 19.98 18.79
CA LYS A 207 13.19 19.51 17.48
C LYS A 207 12.06 19.54 16.44
N ALA A 208 10.88 19.06 16.80
CA ALA A 208 9.71 19.10 15.93
C ALA A 208 9.32 20.54 15.54
N ALA A 209 9.32 21.45 16.51
CA ALA A 209 9.08 22.87 16.27
C ALA A 209 10.11 23.49 15.33
N ASN A 210 11.39 23.14 15.47
CA ASN A 210 12.42 23.63 14.58
C ASN A 210 12.22 23.15 13.13
N LEU A 211 11.75 21.91 12.94
CA LEU A 211 11.42 21.40 11.60
C LEU A 211 10.22 22.14 10.99
N VAL A 212 9.18 22.40 11.78
CA VAL A 212 7.99 23.15 11.32
C VAL A 212 8.34 24.60 11.03
N GLU A 213 9.21 25.22 11.81
CA GLU A 213 9.69 26.56 11.56
C GLU A 213 10.45 26.67 10.23
N ARG A 214 11.27 25.66 9.90
CA ARG A 214 12.07 25.61 8.66
C ARG A 214 11.26 25.20 7.43
N TYR A 215 10.49 24.12 7.54
CA TYR A 215 9.84 23.46 6.41
C TYR A 215 8.32 23.64 6.37
N GLY A 216 7.70 24.20 7.41
CA GLY A 216 6.26 24.46 7.45
C GLY A 216 5.41 23.20 7.52
N LYS A 217 4.28 23.22 6.83
CA LYS A 217 3.31 22.12 6.73
C LYS A 217 3.92 20.77 6.31
N PRO A 218 4.86 20.69 5.35
CA PRO A 218 5.61 19.47 5.07
C PRO A 218 6.22 18.78 6.30
N ALA A 219 6.77 19.53 7.26
CA ALA A 219 7.29 18.91 8.48
C ALA A 219 6.20 18.30 9.35
N ALA A 220 5.06 18.99 9.47
CA ALA A 220 3.91 18.46 10.20
C ALA A 220 3.34 17.21 9.53
N PHE A 221 3.34 17.16 8.19
CA PHE A 221 2.96 15.98 7.40
C PHE A 221 3.89 14.79 7.67
N VAL A 222 5.21 14.98 7.70
CA VAL A 222 6.17 13.90 8.00
C VAL A 222 6.05 13.43 9.45
N LEU A 223 5.91 14.35 10.41
CA LEU A 223 5.77 14.06 11.84
C LEU A 223 4.42 13.42 12.21
N ALA A 224 3.44 13.45 11.29
CA ALA A 224 2.21 12.66 11.40
C ALA A 224 2.44 11.15 11.17
N GLY A 225 3.60 10.76 10.61
CA GLY A 225 3.98 9.36 10.43
C GLY A 225 4.08 8.61 11.75
N ARG A 226 3.57 7.37 11.78
CA ARG A 226 3.54 6.53 12.98
C ARG A 226 4.95 6.07 13.36
N GLY A 227 5.39 6.49 14.54
CA GLY A 227 6.71 6.13 15.05
C GLY A 227 7.87 6.87 14.36
N VAL A 228 7.57 7.86 13.52
CA VAL A 228 8.58 8.74 12.91
C VAL A 228 9.09 9.71 13.98
N SER A 229 10.40 9.68 14.23
CA SER A 229 11.04 10.59 15.17
C SER A 229 11.39 11.93 14.50
N PRO A 230 11.63 13.02 15.27
CA PRO A 230 12.14 14.27 14.70
C PRO A 230 13.46 14.07 13.93
N GLU A 231 14.30 13.12 14.35
CA GLU A 231 15.52 12.77 13.64
C GLU A 231 15.24 12.13 12.27
N ASP A 232 14.33 11.15 12.21
CA ASP A 232 13.91 10.54 10.94
C ASP A 232 13.27 11.60 10.03
N ALA A 233 12.45 12.50 10.60
CA ALA A 233 11.80 13.58 9.87
C ALA A 233 12.79 14.59 9.29
N GLU A 234 13.85 14.94 10.03
CA GLU A 234 14.89 15.83 9.55
C GLU A 234 15.63 15.23 8.33
N GLU A 235 15.93 13.94 8.36
CA GLU A 235 16.57 13.23 7.25
C GLU A 235 15.70 13.26 5.99
N ILE A 236 14.41 12.92 6.12
CA ILE A 236 13.44 12.94 5.01
C ILE A 236 13.30 14.35 4.41
N LEU A 237 13.15 15.37 5.26
CA LEU A 237 12.89 16.75 4.83
C LEU A 237 14.10 17.40 4.15
N ARG A 238 15.32 16.92 4.42
CA ARG A 238 16.52 17.34 3.69
C ARG A 238 16.53 16.82 2.25
N GLU A 239 15.91 15.66 1.99
CA GLU A 239 15.77 15.11 0.64
C GLU A 239 14.60 15.77 -0.09
N VAL A 240 13.42 15.81 0.53
CA VAL A 240 12.19 16.35 -0.08
C VAL A 240 11.38 17.13 0.93
N SER A 241 11.06 18.38 0.61
CA SER A 241 10.28 19.27 1.47
C SER A 241 8.94 19.70 0.86
N VAL A 242 8.49 19.04 -0.20
CA VAL A 242 7.20 19.33 -0.87
C VAL A 242 6.27 18.14 -0.68
N ILE A 243 5.03 18.40 -0.25
CA ILE A 243 4.01 17.35 -0.09
C ILE A 243 3.64 16.80 -1.47
N GLY A 244 3.94 15.53 -1.67
CA GLY A 244 3.72 14.81 -2.91
C GLY A 244 4.02 13.33 -2.73
N ASP A 245 3.99 12.57 -3.83
CA ASP A 245 4.14 11.12 -3.82
C ASP A 245 5.48 10.69 -3.20
N LYS A 246 6.57 11.34 -3.62
CA LYS A 246 7.92 11.04 -3.12
C LYS A 246 8.07 11.28 -1.61
N LEU A 247 7.49 12.36 -1.07
CA LEU A 247 7.54 12.62 0.37
C LEU A 247 6.73 11.55 1.14
N ALA A 248 5.56 11.17 0.63
CA ALA A 248 4.73 10.14 1.25
C ALA A 248 5.42 8.76 1.23
N GLU A 249 6.13 8.42 0.16
CA GLU A 249 6.94 7.19 0.08
C GLU A 249 8.01 7.15 1.17
N LEU A 250 8.77 8.23 1.34
CA LEU A 250 9.81 8.32 2.38
C LEU A 250 9.21 8.18 3.80
N VAL A 251 8.02 8.74 4.03
CA VAL A 251 7.30 8.56 5.31
C VAL A 251 6.89 7.10 5.52
N ILE A 252 6.36 6.41 4.48
CA ILE A 252 6.00 4.99 4.57
C ILE A 252 7.22 4.13 4.94
N ASP A 253 8.37 4.40 4.33
CA ASP A 253 9.59 3.66 4.62
C ASP A 253 10.12 3.94 6.03
N ALA A 254 10.00 5.18 6.50
CA ALA A 254 10.31 5.53 7.89
C ALA A 254 9.38 4.83 8.90
N GLU A 255 8.07 4.74 8.62
CA GLU A 255 7.13 3.98 9.45
C GLU A 255 7.49 2.48 9.49
N ARG A 256 7.89 1.89 8.35
CA ARG A 256 8.37 0.49 8.30
C ARG A 256 9.63 0.30 9.14
N ASN A 257 10.58 1.23 9.06
CA ASN A 257 11.81 1.17 9.85
C ASN A 257 11.54 1.38 11.35
N ALA A 258 10.62 2.27 11.71
CA ALA A 258 10.15 2.44 13.08
C ALA A 258 9.50 1.16 13.64
N LEU A 259 8.69 0.47 12.84
CA LEU A 259 8.12 -0.83 13.23
C LEU A 259 9.21 -1.89 13.44
N ARG A 260 10.20 -1.99 12.54
CA ARG A 260 11.32 -2.92 12.69
C ARG A 260 12.10 -2.70 13.98
N ARG A 261 12.42 -1.43 14.31
CA ARG A 261 13.10 -1.04 15.56
C ARG A 261 12.33 -1.43 16.83
N ARG A 262 11.02 -1.69 16.73
CA ARG A 262 10.16 -2.05 17.88
C ARG A 262 10.06 -3.56 18.13
N PHE A 263 10.43 -4.38 17.15
CA PHE A 263 10.36 -5.85 17.22
C PHE A 263 11.74 -6.53 17.22
N LEU A 264 12.81 -5.74 17.11
CA LEU A 264 14.21 -6.12 17.35
C LEU A 264 14.62 -5.66 18.75
#